data_AF-A0AAU6WLI6-F1
#
_entry.id   AF-A0AAU6WLI6-F1
#
_cell.length_a   1.000
_cell.length_b   1.000
_cell.length_c   1.000
_cell.angle_alpha   90.00
_cell.angle_beta   90.00
_cell.angle_gamma   90.00
#
_symmetry.space_group_name_H-M   'P 1'
#
loop_
_entity.id
_entity.type
_entity.pdbx_description
1 polymer ?
#
loop_
_entity_poly.entity_id
_entity_poly.type
_entity_poly.pdbx_seq_one_letter_code
_entity_poly.pdbx_strand_id
1 'polypeptide(L)'
;MQNGRWKDQQLISEDYCRRMLTPTSENDAFCFTIWADDESEIRCRFFYGFLGQFIIMIPERNMVIVKTGFYNRLDVDKKRDRFR
;
A
#
# COMPACT_ATOMS: atom_id res chain seq x y z
N MET A 1 6.67 2.22 -9.39
CA MET A 1 6.78 1.17 -10.43
C MET A 1 6.91 1.75 -11.84
N GLN A 2 6.22 2.84 -12.22
CA GLN A 2 6.49 3.59 -13.48
C GLN A 2 6.39 5.12 -13.31
N ASN A 3 6.50 5.62 -12.07
CA ASN A 3 6.47 7.06 -11.74
C ASN A 3 5.33 7.85 -12.40
N GLY A 4 4.14 7.24 -12.52
CA GLY A 4 2.95 7.87 -13.08
C GLY A 4 2.90 7.94 -14.61
N ARG A 5 3.84 7.29 -15.31
CA ARG A 5 3.87 7.20 -16.78
C ARG A 5 3.14 5.98 -17.29
N TRP A 6 2.41 6.18 -18.39
CA TRP A 6 1.87 5.11 -19.21
C TRP A 6 2.28 5.36 -20.66
N LYS A 7 3.12 4.47 -21.20
CA LYS A 7 3.82 4.68 -22.48
C LYS A 7 4.52 6.05 -22.47
N ASP A 8 4.28 6.88 -23.48
CA ASP A 8 4.93 8.18 -23.64
C ASP A 8 4.24 9.32 -22.86
N GLN A 9 3.13 9.04 -22.16
CA GLN A 9 2.33 10.05 -21.47
C GLN A 9 2.52 10.03 -19.95
N GLN A 10 2.65 11.21 -19.35
CA GLN A 10 2.59 11.40 -17.90
C GLN A 10 1.12 11.53 -17.46
N LEU A 11 0.59 10.55 -16.73
CA LEU A 11 -0.80 10.55 -16.26
C LEU A 11 -0.94 11.12 -14.85
N ILE A 12 0.03 10.83 -13.98
CA ILE A 12 0.06 11.24 -12.57
C ILE A 12 1.43 11.85 -12.32
N SER A 13 1.55 12.98 -11.61
CA SER A 13 2.88 13.57 -11.39
C SER A 13 3.82 12.62 -10.63
N GLU A 14 5.09 12.64 -11.00
CA GLU A 14 6.11 11.83 -10.33
C GLU A 14 6.20 12.16 -8.83
N ASP A 15 6.09 13.43 -8.47
CA ASP A 15 6.05 13.87 -7.07
C ASP A 15 4.89 13.24 -6.29
N TYR A 16 3.70 13.19 -6.90
CA TYR A 16 2.54 12.54 -6.28
C TYR A 16 2.76 11.05 -6.10
N CYS A 17 3.32 10.36 -7.11
CA CYS A 17 3.68 8.95 -7.00
C CYS A 17 4.69 8.70 -5.86
N ARG A 18 5.69 9.58 -5.72
CA ARG A 18 6.66 9.49 -4.61
C ARG A 18 5.96 9.64 -3.27
N ARG A 19 5.12 10.67 -3.09
CA ARG A 19 4.35 10.90 -1.86
C ARG A 19 3.39 9.76 -1.53
N MET A 20 2.79 9.14 -2.54
CA MET A 20 1.91 7.97 -2.36
C MET A 20 2.68 6.76 -1.81
N LEU A 21 3.98 6.62 -2.08
CA LEU A 21 4.79 5.48 -1.62
C LEU A 21 5.57 5.78 -0.33
N THR A 22 5.65 7.04 0.11
CA THR A 22 6.37 7.45 1.31
C THR A 22 5.42 7.53 2.51
N PRO A 23 5.68 6.79 3.60
CA PRO A 23 4.92 6.92 4.84
C PRO A 23 5.01 8.32 5.44
N THR A 24 3.97 8.71 6.16
CA THR A 24 3.96 9.99 6.88
C THR A 24 4.79 9.91 8.16
N SER A 25 5.31 11.05 8.64
CA SER A 25 6.02 11.13 9.92
C SER A 25 5.12 10.83 11.12
N GLU A 26 3.83 11.17 11.02
CA GLU A 26 2.87 11.03 12.12
C GLU A 26 2.38 9.58 12.29
N ASN A 27 2.35 8.82 11.19
CA ASN A 27 1.97 7.42 11.19
C ASN A 27 2.65 6.71 10.01
N ASP A 28 3.62 5.86 10.32
CA ASP A 28 4.40 5.09 9.36
C ASP A 28 3.62 3.93 8.71
N ALA A 29 2.45 3.58 9.25
CA ALA A 29 1.52 2.64 8.62
C ALA A 29 0.72 3.25 7.47
N PHE A 30 0.84 4.56 7.22
CA PHE A 30 0.09 5.26 6.18
C PHE A 30 0.96 6.15 5.32
N CYS A 31 0.71 6.12 4.01
CA CYS A 31 1.21 7.10 3.04
C CYS A 31 0.07 8.04 2.61
N PHE A 32 0.20 8.66 1.44
CA PHE A 32 -0.90 9.40 0.83
C PHE A 32 -1.99 8.45 0.33
N THR A 33 -3.11 8.38 1.06
CA THR A 33 -4.33 7.58 0.81
C THR A 33 -4.19 6.05 0.80
N ILE A 34 -3.00 5.51 1.04
CA ILE A 34 -2.74 4.06 1.06
C ILE A 34 -2.00 3.62 2.32
N TRP A 35 -2.10 2.33 2.62
CA TRP A 35 -1.41 1.70 3.74
C TRP A 35 0.03 1.33 3.36
N ALA A 36 0.90 1.33 4.36
CA ALA A 36 2.27 0.88 4.28
C ALA A 36 2.52 -0.28 5.24
N ASP A 37 3.25 -1.27 4.75
CA ASP A 37 3.86 -2.30 5.59
C ASP A 37 5.36 -2.33 5.29
N ASP A 38 6.13 -1.75 6.20
CA ASP A 38 7.59 -1.75 6.18
C ASP A 38 8.20 -2.68 7.25
N GLU A 39 7.35 -3.35 8.05
CA GLU A 39 7.73 -4.23 9.16
C GLU A 39 7.90 -5.69 8.72
N SER A 40 7.16 -6.09 7.68
CA SER A 40 7.31 -7.41 7.06
C SER A 40 8.62 -7.52 6.26
N GLU A 41 9.10 -8.76 6.09
CA GLU A 41 10.28 -9.05 5.25
C GLU A 41 10.12 -8.51 3.81
N ILE A 42 8.89 -8.56 3.29
CA ILE A 42 8.54 -7.99 2.00
C ILE A 42 7.77 -6.69 2.23
N ARG A 43 8.43 -5.57 1.96
CA ARG A 43 7.81 -4.25 2.06
C ARG A 43 6.74 -4.07 1.00
N CYS A 44 5.57 -3.59 1.40
CA CYS A 44 4.48 -3.36 0.47
C CYS A 44 3.69 -2.09 0.75
N ARG A 45 2.94 -1.67 -0.25
CA ARG A 45 1.99 -0.56 -0.20
C ARG A 45 0.66 -1.07 -0.70
N PHE A 46 -0.44 -0.79 -0.01
CA PHE A 46 -1.70 -1.37 -0.43
C PHE A 46 -2.91 -0.48 -0.23
N PHE A 47 -3.82 -0.58 -1.20
CA PHE A 47 -5.20 -0.15 -1.02
C PHE A 47 -5.95 -1.27 -0.32
N TYR A 48 -6.78 -0.89 0.65
CA TYR A 48 -7.71 -1.79 1.29
C TYR A 48 -9.14 -1.28 1.06
N GLY A 49 -10.01 -2.15 0.57
CA GLY A 49 -11.43 -1.89 0.40
C GLY A 49 -12.30 -2.90 1.13
N PHE A 50 -13.52 -2.49 1.44
CA PHE A 50 -14.52 -3.31 2.14
C PHE A 50 -14.77 -4.65 1.43
N LEU A 51 -14.98 -5.73 2.20
CA LEU A 51 -15.14 -7.12 1.72
C LEU A 51 -13.87 -7.74 1.11
N GLY A 52 -12.70 -7.29 1.57
CA GLY A 52 -11.43 -7.95 1.31
C GLY A 52 -10.86 -7.61 -0.05
N GLN A 53 -11.11 -6.39 -0.54
CA GLN A 53 -10.51 -5.86 -1.77
C GLN A 53 -9.10 -5.36 -1.45
N PHE A 54 -8.12 -5.78 -2.24
CA PHE A 54 -6.76 -5.29 -2.12
C PHE A 54 -6.13 -5.03 -3.48
N ILE A 55 -5.38 -3.94 -3.55
CA ILE A 55 -4.35 -3.72 -4.57
C ILE A 55 -3.05 -3.60 -3.79
N ILE A 56 -2.18 -4.59 -3.89
CA ILE A 56 -0.91 -4.66 -3.15
C ILE A 56 0.22 -4.43 -4.13
N MET A 57 1.03 -3.42 -3.86
CA MET A 57 2.19 -3.05 -4.65
C MET A 57 3.45 -3.47 -3.90
N ILE A 58 4.34 -4.20 -4.58
CA ILE A 58 5.66 -4.59 -4.07
C ILE A 58 6.71 -3.98 -5.00
N PRO A 59 7.14 -2.73 -4.74
CA PRO A 59 8.01 -1.98 -5.66
C PRO A 59 9.34 -2.69 -5.96
N GLU A 60 9.96 -3.30 -4.94
CA GLU A 60 11.25 -4.00 -5.07
C GLU A 60 11.18 -5.22 -6.02
N ARG A 61 9.97 -5.75 -6.24
CA ARG A 61 9.73 -6.90 -7.14
C ARG A 61 9.06 -6.50 -8.45
N ASN A 62 8.84 -5.21 -8.69
CA ASN A 62 8.04 -4.67 -9.80
C ASN A 62 6.70 -5.44 -9.98
N MET A 63 5.98 -5.65 -8.88
CA MET A 63 4.81 -6.53 -8.83
C MET A 63 3.59 -5.82 -8.26
N VAL A 64 2.42 -6.06 -8.88
CA VAL A 64 1.10 -5.77 -8.30
C VAL A 64 0.37 -7.07 -8.08
N ILE A 65 -0.21 -7.26 -6.90
CA ILE A 65 -1.18 -8.30 -6.60
C ILE A 65 -2.54 -7.64 -6.48
N VAL A 66 -3.52 -8.14 -7.23
CA VAL A 66 -4.91 -7.69 -7.14
C VAL A 66 -5.74 -8.83 -6.54
N LYS A 67 -6.40 -8.55 -5.42
CA LYS A 67 -7.33 -9.47 -4.78
C LYS A 67 -8.70 -8.81 -4.73
N THR A 68 -9.67 -9.45 -5.35
CA THR A 68 -11.08 -9.09 -5.18
C THR A 68 -11.75 -10.07 -4.22
N GLY A 69 -12.72 -9.57 -3.46
CA GLY A 69 -13.38 -10.38 -2.43
C GLY A 69 -14.87 -10.05 -2.28
N PHE A 70 -15.58 -10.96 -1.63
CA PHE A 70 -16.99 -10.79 -1.25
C PHE A 70 -17.21 -11.04 0.25
N TYR A 71 -16.14 -11.27 1.02
CA TYR A 71 -16.20 -11.57 2.44
C TYR A 71 -15.00 -10.98 3.17
N ASN A 72 -15.30 -10.26 4.27
CA ASN A 72 -14.30 -9.79 5.22
C ASN A 72 -14.05 -10.86 6.28
N ARG A 73 -13.17 -11.82 5.97
CA ARG A 73 -12.45 -12.58 7.01
C ARG A 73 -11.03 -12.04 7.09
N LEU A 74 -10.91 -10.86 7.69
CA LEU A 74 -9.62 -10.34 8.13
C LEU A 74 -9.51 -10.74 9.58
N ASP A 75 -8.82 -11.84 9.84
CA ASP A 75 -8.29 -12.06 11.18
C ASP A 75 -7.23 -10.98 11.37
N VAL A 76 -7.59 -9.93 12.10
CA VAL A 76 -6.64 -8.88 12.45
C VAL A 76 -5.59 -9.50 13.36
N ASP A 77 -4.33 -9.26 13.01
CA ASP A 77 -3.21 -9.76 13.78
C ASP A 77 -3.36 -9.29 15.24
N LYS A 78 -3.21 -10.21 16.20
CA LYS A 78 -3.24 -9.86 17.64
C LYS A 78 -1.93 -9.21 18.03
N LYS A 79 -1.55 -8.09 17.40
CA LYS A 79 -0.50 -7.22 17.95
C LYS A 79 -0.99 -6.77 19.32
N ARG A 80 -0.34 -7.25 20.38
CA ARG A 80 -0.50 -6.70 21.74
C ARG A 80 -0.23 -5.21 21.64
N ASP A 81 -1.23 -4.39 21.95
CA ASP A 81 -1.04 -2.96 22.15
C ASP A 81 0.16 -2.76 23.08
N ARG A 82 1.28 -2.25 22.54
CA ARG A 82 2.48 -1.91 23.32
C ARG A 82 2.33 -0.56 24.05
N PHE A 83 1.08 -0.19 24.35
CA PHE A 83 0.72 0.95 25.19
C PHE A 83 -0.02 0.44 26.42
N ARG A 84 0.71 -0.25 27.30
CA ARG A 84 0.40 -0.43 28.72
C ARG A 84 1.70 -0.40 29.50
#